data_AF-A0A7S3MT90-F1
#
_entry.id   AF-A0A7S3MT90-F1
#
_cell.length_a   1.000
_cell.length_b   1.000
_cell.length_c   1.000
_cell.angle_alpha   90.00
_cell.angle_beta   90.00
_cell.angle_gamma   90.00
#
_symmetry.space_group_name_H-M   'P 1'
#
loop_
_entity.id
_entity.type
_entity.pdbx_description
1 polymer ?
#
loop_
_entity_poly.entity_id
_entity_poly.type
_entity_poly.pdbx_seq_one_letter_code
_entity_poly.pdbx_strand_id
1 'polypeptide(L)'
;MAQMCEKHSLLQFRRIGAMLYKRAKKWSKSVELSKKDKVWDEAIDTAAESGDCAIAEELLHFFVEQKLNACFAATLYTCYPLLRPDVVMELSWRNGLNDFAMPFMIQTMREMTSKLDGLIAKEKAAEEAAAAEKKKAEEALASGYSADYGPADPNSMVVYGGGMGMGGGMGMGGGMGMGGGYGGYGGYQ
;
A
#
# COMPACT_ATOMS: atom_id res chain seq x y z
N MET A 1 -19.27 25.22 -29.53
CA MET A 1 -18.20 26.18 -29.20
C MET A 1 -16.82 25.55 -29.21
N ALA A 2 -16.49 24.54 -28.38
CA ALA A 2 -15.15 23.93 -28.37
C ALA A 2 -14.66 23.45 -29.76
N GLN A 3 -15.52 22.80 -30.56
CA GLN A 3 -15.21 22.38 -31.93
C GLN A 3 -14.92 23.54 -32.92
N MET A 4 -15.47 24.73 -32.65
CA MET A 4 -15.20 25.92 -33.49
C MET A 4 -13.84 26.53 -33.12
N CYS A 5 -13.52 26.55 -31.82
CA CYS A 5 -12.23 27.00 -31.32
C CYS A 5 -11.08 26.09 -31.77
N GLU A 6 -11.32 24.78 -31.87
CA GLU A 6 -10.36 23.75 -32.32
C GLU A 6 -9.83 24.01 -33.75
N LYS A 7 -10.66 24.53 -34.65
CA LYS A 7 -10.31 24.75 -36.06
C LYS A 7 -9.74 26.13 -36.35
N HIS A 8 -9.64 26.98 -35.33
CA HIS A 8 -9.24 28.37 -35.53
C HIS A 8 -7.74 28.47 -35.83
N SER A 9 -7.37 29.41 -36.69
CA SER A 9 -5.97 29.64 -37.12
C SER A 9 -5.03 30.07 -35.98
N LEU A 10 -5.56 30.76 -34.97
CA LEU A 10 -4.77 31.30 -33.85
C LEU A 10 -4.60 30.26 -32.76
N LEU A 11 -3.37 30.14 -32.27
CA LEU A 11 -3.00 29.21 -31.19
C LEU A 11 -3.83 29.46 -29.92
N GLN A 12 -4.08 30.73 -29.57
CA GLN A 12 -4.79 31.10 -28.34
C GLN A 12 -6.24 30.59 -28.33
N PHE A 13 -6.92 30.60 -29.48
CA PHE A 13 -8.27 30.07 -29.57
C PHE A 13 -8.29 28.54 -29.49
N ARG A 14 -7.29 27.85 -30.06
CA ARG A 14 -7.16 26.39 -29.89
C ARG A 14 -6.82 26.01 -28.46
N ARG A 15 -5.97 26.79 -27.78
CA ARG A 15 -5.68 26.69 -26.34
C ARG A 15 -6.95 26.81 -25.49
N ILE A 16 -7.80 27.81 -25.78
CA ILE A 16 -9.12 27.94 -25.15
C ILE A 16 -10.01 26.72 -25.47
N GLY A 17 -9.96 26.21 -26.70
CA GLY A 17 -10.64 24.97 -27.09
C GLY A 17 -10.21 23.77 -26.23
N ALA A 18 -8.91 23.60 -26.00
CA ALA A 18 -8.36 22.54 -25.14
C ALA A 18 -8.84 22.69 -23.69
N MET A 19 -8.81 23.91 -23.14
CA MET A 19 -9.34 24.22 -21.81
C MET A 19 -10.84 23.97 -21.68
N LEU A 20 -11.62 24.22 -22.74
CA LEU A 20 -13.05 23.89 -22.76
C LEU A 20 -13.29 22.38 -22.74
N TYR A 21 -12.50 21.59 -23.48
CA TYR A 21 -12.57 20.13 -23.43
C TYR A 21 -12.17 19.57 -22.06
N LYS A 22 -11.13 20.16 -21.45
CA LYS A 22 -10.69 19.88 -20.08
C LYS A 22 -11.83 20.10 -19.07
N ARG A 23 -12.49 21.26 -19.12
CA ARG A 23 -13.67 21.57 -18.28
C ARG A 23 -14.85 20.62 -18.53
N ALA A 24 -15.00 20.14 -19.76
CA ALA A 24 -16.02 19.16 -20.13
C ALA A 24 -15.62 17.70 -19.79
N LYS A 25 -14.51 17.47 -19.09
CA LYS A 25 -13.94 16.15 -18.75
C LYS A 25 -13.63 15.27 -19.97
N LYS A 26 -13.42 15.88 -21.14
CA LYS A 26 -12.98 15.19 -22.36
C LYS A 26 -11.46 15.26 -22.45
N TRP A 27 -10.82 14.52 -21.55
CA TRP A 27 -9.37 14.57 -21.34
C TRP A 27 -8.57 14.14 -22.57
N SER A 28 -8.90 13.01 -23.20
CA SER A 28 -8.19 12.51 -24.39
C SER A 28 -8.18 13.53 -25.53
N LYS A 29 -9.33 14.17 -25.80
CA LYS A 29 -9.44 15.21 -26.86
C LYS A 29 -8.66 16.48 -26.51
N SER A 30 -8.64 16.85 -25.23
CA SER A 30 -7.88 18.00 -24.76
C SER A 30 -6.37 17.74 -24.93
N VAL A 31 -5.89 16.57 -24.50
CA VAL A 31 -4.49 16.14 -24.65
C VAL A 31 -4.10 16.02 -26.13
N GLU A 32 -4.94 15.42 -26.99
CA GLU A 32 -4.68 15.34 -28.43
C GLU A 32 -4.54 16.73 -29.08
N LEU A 33 -5.37 17.70 -28.67
CA LEU A 33 -5.29 19.06 -29.18
C LEU A 33 -3.99 19.73 -28.73
N SER A 34 -3.62 19.60 -27.45
CA SER A 34 -2.35 20.09 -26.92
C SER A 34 -1.14 19.42 -27.59
N LYS A 35 -1.24 18.11 -27.91
CA LYS A 35 -0.22 17.37 -28.69
C LYS A 35 -0.04 17.96 -30.09
N LYS A 36 -1.14 18.26 -30.80
CA LYS A 36 -1.12 18.88 -32.14
C LYS A 36 -0.49 20.27 -32.13
N ASP A 37 -0.80 21.05 -31.09
CA ASP A 37 -0.30 22.42 -30.93
C ASP A 37 1.10 22.51 -30.32
N LYS A 38 1.69 21.37 -29.93
CA LYS A 38 3.00 21.28 -29.25
C LYS A 38 3.07 22.09 -27.95
N VAL A 39 1.94 22.21 -27.27
CA VAL A 39 1.80 22.90 -25.98
C VAL A 39 1.87 21.83 -24.89
N TRP A 40 3.10 21.49 -24.51
CA TRP A 40 3.39 20.34 -23.65
C TRP A 40 3.05 20.56 -22.18
N ASP A 41 3.21 21.79 -21.70
CA ASP A 41 2.81 22.22 -20.35
C ASP A 41 1.34 21.88 -20.09
N GLU A 42 0.45 22.30 -20.99
CA GLU A 42 -0.98 22.04 -20.82
C GLU A 42 -1.36 20.58 -21.02
N ALA A 43 -0.66 19.87 -21.91
CA ALA A 43 -0.89 18.44 -22.10
C ALA A 43 -0.61 17.68 -20.79
N ILE A 44 0.51 18.02 -20.13
CA ILE A 44 0.94 17.42 -18.87
C ILE A 44 -0.03 17.76 -17.73
N ASP A 45 -0.41 19.04 -17.58
CA ASP A 45 -1.36 19.45 -16.55
C ASP A 45 -2.74 18.80 -16.73
N THR A 46 -3.18 18.67 -17.99
CA THR A 46 -4.44 18.02 -18.32
C THR A 46 -4.39 16.52 -18.03
N ALA A 47 -3.27 15.85 -18.29
CA ALA A 47 -3.08 14.44 -17.93
C ALA A 47 -3.07 14.25 -16.41
N ALA A 48 -2.37 15.10 -15.66
CA ALA A 48 -2.35 15.06 -14.20
C ALA A 48 -3.75 15.26 -13.59
N GLU A 49 -4.51 16.24 -14.09
CA GLU A 49 -5.89 16.50 -13.63
C GLU A 49 -6.90 15.41 -14.03
N SER A 50 -6.63 14.67 -15.11
CA SER A 50 -7.54 13.61 -15.56
C SER A 50 -7.67 12.48 -14.53
N GLY A 51 -6.63 12.24 -13.73
CA GLY A 51 -6.55 11.13 -12.79
C GLY A 51 -6.50 9.75 -13.45
N ASP A 52 -6.33 9.68 -14.77
CA ASP A 52 -6.34 8.43 -15.55
C ASP A 52 -4.91 8.00 -15.89
N CYS A 53 -4.53 6.82 -15.40
CA CYS A 53 -3.23 6.21 -15.67
C CYS A 53 -3.00 6.00 -17.17
N ALA A 54 -4.03 5.62 -17.93
CA ALA A 54 -3.88 5.31 -19.35
C ALA A 54 -3.49 6.55 -20.17
N ILE A 55 -4.10 7.71 -19.86
CA ILE A 55 -3.80 8.98 -20.54
C ILE A 55 -2.38 9.44 -20.21
N ALA A 56 -1.96 9.31 -18.95
CA ALA A 56 -0.62 9.68 -18.52
C ALA A 56 0.46 8.80 -19.17
N GLU A 57 0.24 7.48 -19.22
CA GLU A 57 1.16 6.53 -19.88
C GLU A 57 1.24 6.77 -21.39
N GLU A 58 0.10 6.98 -22.07
CA GLU A 58 0.07 7.29 -23.51
C GLU A 58 0.82 8.61 -23.82
N LEU A 59 0.67 9.62 -22.97
CA LEU A 59 1.42 10.87 -23.10
C LEU A 59 2.92 10.66 -22.87
N LEU A 60 3.30 9.82 -21.90
CA LEU A 60 4.68 9.47 -21.62
C LEU A 60 5.34 8.75 -22.81
N HIS A 61 4.65 7.75 -23.39
CA HIS A 61 5.10 7.05 -24.60
C HIS A 61 5.33 8.04 -25.76
N PHE A 62 4.39 8.96 -25.96
CA PHE A 62 4.51 9.99 -26.99
C PHE A 62 5.75 10.87 -26.80
N PHE A 63 6.06 11.31 -25.58
CA PHE A 63 7.26 12.13 -25.33
C PHE A 63 8.57 11.37 -25.57
N VAL A 64 8.60 10.07 -25.25
CA VAL A 64 9.75 9.21 -25.49
C VAL A 64 9.97 8.99 -27.00
N GLU A 65 8.90 8.78 -27.77
CA GLU A 65 8.97 8.66 -29.22
C GLU A 65 9.47 9.95 -29.90
N GLN A 66 8.98 11.11 -29.43
CA GLN A 66 9.40 12.42 -29.93
C GLN A 66 10.79 12.86 -29.42
N LYS A 67 11.46 12.04 -28.58
CA LYS A 67 12.76 12.35 -27.93
C LYS A 67 12.76 13.66 -27.14
N LEU A 68 11.62 13.98 -26.50
CA LEU A 68 11.45 15.17 -25.66
C LEU A 68 11.77 14.83 -24.19
N ASN A 69 13.06 14.74 -23.87
CA ASN A 69 13.53 14.31 -22.56
C ASN A 69 13.08 15.23 -21.41
N ALA A 70 12.98 16.54 -21.66
CA ALA A 70 12.50 17.50 -20.67
C ALA A 70 11.01 17.31 -20.34
N CYS A 71 10.18 17.04 -21.35
CA CYS A 71 8.76 16.77 -21.17
C CYS A 71 8.52 15.43 -20.48
N PHE A 72 9.36 14.43 -20.76
CA PHE A 72 9.36 13.16 -20.03
C PHE A 72 9.57 13.38 -18.53
N ALA A 73 10.63 14.08 -18.14
CA ALA A 73 10.90 14.38 -16.72
C ALA A 73 9.78 15.20 -16.06
N ALA A 74 9.25 16.21 -16.76
CA ALA A 74 8.13 17.00 -16.27
C ALA A 74 6.87 16.16 -16.04
N THR A 75 6.58 15.22 -16.93
CA THR A 75 5.44 14.29 -16.81
C THR A 75 5.61 13.35 -15.62
N LEU A 76 6.83 12.85 -15.37
CA LEU A 76 7.10 12.00 -14.20
C LEU A 76 6.84 12.73 -12.88
N TYR A 77 7.13 14.03 -12.83
CA TYR A 77 6.93 14.84 -11.63
C TYR A 77 5.45 15.16 -11.39
N THR A 78 4.74 15.64 -12.40
CA THR A 78 3.34 16.09 -12.25
C THR A 78 2.37 14.91 -12.16
N CYS A 79 2.59 13.85 -12.94
CA CYS A 79 1.74 12.66 -12.97
C CYS A 79 2.21 11.56 -12.00
N TYR A 80 3.05 11.89 -11.00
CA TYR A 80 3.60 10.95 -10.02
C TYR A 80 2.60 9.93 -9.47
N PRO A 81 1.41 10.31 -8.96
CA PRO A 81 0.47 9.34 -8.36
C PRO A 81 -0.20 8.42 -9.38
N LEU A 82 -0.15 8.75 -10.67
CA LEU A 82 -0.83 8.00 -11.74
C LEU A 82 0.09 7.02 -12.44
N LEU A 83 1.41 7.26 -12.41
CA LEU A 83 2.36 6.48 -13.17
C LEU A 83 2.80 5.23 -12.41
N ARG A 84 2.81 4.10 -13.13
CA ARG A 84 3.31 2.85 -12.59
C ARG A 84 4.85 2.78 -12.72
N PRO A 85 5.57 2.43 -11.64
CA PRO A 85 7.04 2.44 -11.66
C PRO A 85 7.70 1.44 -12.62
N ASP A 86 7.03 0.32 -12.88
CA ASP A 86 7.45 -0.70 -13.84
C ASP A 86 7.50 -0.14 -15.27
N VAL A 87 6.43 0.53 -15.71
CA VAL A 87 6.32 1.15 -17.03
C VAL A 87 7.37 2.25 -17.22
N VAL A 88 7.53 3.11 -16.21
CA VAL A 88 8.51 4.20 -16.25
C VAL A 88 9.93 3.66 -16.37
N MET A 89 10.27 2.64 -15.59
CA MET A 89 11.60 2.02 -15.61
C MET A 89 11.89 1.30 -16.93
N GLU A 90 10.90 0.59 -17.49
CA GLU A 90 11.05 -0.05 -18.79
C GLU A 90 11.32 0.99 -19.89
N LEU A 91 10.53 2.06 -19.92
CA LEU A 91 10.68 3.12 -20.92
C LEU A 91 12.00 3.86 -20.78
N SER A 92 12.42 4.16 -19.55
CA SER A 92 13.68 4.84 -19.29
C SER A 92 14.87 3.99 -19.70
N TRP A 93 14.84 2.69 -19.39
CA TRP A 93 15.93 1.78 -19.71
C TRP A 93 16.06 1.55 -21.22
N ARG A 94 14.95 1.29 -21.92
CA ARG A 94 14.96 1.07 -23.37
C ARG A 94 15.42 2.29 -24.18
N ASN A 95 15.20 3.50 -23.64
CA ASN A 95 15.50 4.75 -24.34
C ASN A 95 16.72 5.51 -23.80
N GLY A 96 17.42 4.98 -22.81
CA GLY A 96 18.58 5.63 -22.20
C GLY A 96 18.25 6.90 -21.41
N LEU A 97 17.04 6.99 -20.85
CA LEU A 97 16.55 8.15 -20.07
C LEU A 97 16.64 7.92 -18.55
N ASN A 98 17.48 6.99 -18.10
CA ASN A 98 17.58 6.60 -16.70
C ASN A 98 17.88 7.80 -15.79
N ASP A 99 18.81 8.69 -16.20
CA ASP A 99 19.18 9.86 -15.41
C ASP A 99 17.99 10.79 -15.13
N PHE A 100 17.05 10.89 -16.06
CA PHE A 100 15.81 11.67 -15.91
C PHE A 100 14.76 10.96 -15.06
N ALA A 101 14.77 9.62 -15.04
CA ALA A 101 13.84 8.80 -14.26
C ALA A 101 14.29 8.58 -12.81
N MET A 102 15.58 8.75 -12.49
CA MET A 102 16.13 8.49 -11.16
C MET A 102 15.40 9.22 -10.01
N PRO A 103 15.06 10.53 -10.10
CA PRO A 103 14.35 11.21 -9.03
C PRO A 103 12.99 10.58 -8.71
N PHE A 104 12.26 10.16 -9.75
CA PHE A 104 10.99 9.45 -9.60
C PHE A 104 11.21 8.10 -8.90
N MET A 105 12.20 7.31 -9.35
CA MET A 105 12.49 6.00 -8.78
C MET A 105 12.88 6.05 -7.31
N ILE A 106 13.73 7.02 -6.93
CA ILE A 106 14.15 7.20 -5.53
C ILE A 106 12.94 7.51 -4.64
N GLN A 107 12.06 8.41 -5.10
CA GLN A 107 10.85 8.75 -4.37
C GLN A 107 9.94 7.53 -4.20
N THR A 108 9.73 6.76 -5.26
CA THR A 108 8.91 5.54 -5.20
C THR A 108 9.49 4.52 -4.23
N MET A 109 10.80 4.25 -4.28
CA MET A 109 11.46 3.32 -3.35
C MET A 109 11.31 3.78 -1.89
N ARG A 110 11.52 5.07 -1.60
CA ARG A 110 11.33 5.63 -0.26
C ARG A 110 9.89 5.46 0.24
N GLU A 111 8.91 5.73 -0.61
CA GLU A 111 7.50 5.55 -0.27
C GLU A 111 7.12 4.10 -0.04
N MET A 112 7.66 3.16 -0.82
CA MET A 112 7.46 1.74 -0.60
C MET A 112 8.00 1.32 0.78
N THR A 113 9.24 1.68 1.12
CA THR A 113 9.82 1.39 2.43
C THR A 113 9.01 2.01 3.56
N SER A 114 8.63 3.30 3.44
CA SER A 114 7.85 4.00 4.46
C SER A 114 6.47 3.37 4.68
N LYS A 115 5.81 2.91 3.60
CA LYS A 115 4.53 2.21 3.66
C LYS A 115 4.68 0.85 4.34
N LEU A 116 5.73 0.09 4.00
CA LEU A 116 6.02 -1.20 4.63
C LEU A 116 6.29 -1.05 6.13
N ASP A 117 7.14 -0.10 6.53
CA ASP A 117 7.42 0.18 7.95
C ASP A 117 6.15 0.57 8.71
N GLY A 118 5.30 1.40 8.09
CA GLY A 118 4.02 1.80 8.66
C GLY A 118 3.02 0.65 8.82
N LEU A 119 3.04 -0.34 7.92
CA LEU A 119 2.20 -1.54 8.02
C LEU A 119 2.71 -2.48 9.12
N ILE A 120 4.03 -2.72 9.18
CA ILE A 120 4.67 -3.54 10.22
C ILE A 120 4.38 -2.97 11.61
N ALA A 121 4.48 -1.64 11.77
CA ALA A 121 4.19 -1.00 13.06
C ALA A 121 2.71 -1.16 13.47
N LYS A 122 1.79 -1.07 12.51
CA LYS A 122 0.35 -1.28 12.77
C LYS A 122 0.03 -2.73 13.14
N GLU A 123 0.66 -3.69 12.47
CA GLU A 123 0.49 -5.11 12.76
C GLU A 123 1.00 -5.44 14.16
N LYS A 124 2.20 -4.98 14.52
CA LYS A 124 2.74 -5.14 15.90
C LYS A 124 1.85 -4.50 16.95
N ALA A 125 1.36 -3.28 16.72
CA ALA A 125 0.46 -2.61 17.66
C ALA A 125 -0.88 -3.36 17.79
N ALA A 126 -1.40 -3.95 16.70
CA ALA A 126 -2.61 -4.76 16.74
C ALA A 126 -2.40 -6.09 17.48
N GLU A 127 -1.25 -6.74 17.29
CA GLU A 127 -0.88 -7.94 18.03
C GLU A 127 -0.70 -7.66 19.52
N GLU A 128 -0.04 -6.57 19.89
CA GLU A 128 0.13 -6.13 21.28
C GLU A 128 -1.21 -5.76 21.92
N ALA A 129 -2.10 -5.08 21.19
CA ALA A 129 -3.45 -4.77 21.67
C ALA A 129 -4.30 -6.04 21.85
N ALA A 130 -4.24 -6.99 20.92
CA ALA A 130 -4.94 -8.27 21.03
C ALA A 130 -4.37 -9.14 22.17
N ALA A 131 -3.05 -9.10 22.40
CA ALA A 131 -2.41 -9.76 23.52
C ALA A 131 -2.78 -9.10 24.86
N ALA A 132 -2.86 -7.76 24.91
CA ALA A 132 -3.30 -7.02 26.08
C ALA A 132 -4.79 -7.25 26.39
N GLU A 133 -5.64 -7.36 25.38
CA GLU A 133 -7.05 -7.74 25.56
C GLU A 133 -7.19 -9.17 26.07
N LYS A 134 -6.46 -10.14 25.50
CA LYS A 134 -6.44 -11.52 26.01
C LYS A 134 -5.96 -11.58 27.46
N LYS A 135 -4.89 -10.86 27.78
CA LYS A 135 -4.34 -10.81 29.14
C LYS A 135 -5.31 -10.13 30.12
N LYS A 136 -6.01 -9.07 29.70
CA LYS A 136 -7.09 -8.44 30.49
C LYS A 136 -8.31 -9.33 30.67
N ALA A 137 -8.69 -10.11 29.64
CA ALA A 137 -9.78 -11.07 29.74
C ALA A 137 -9.42 -12.25 30.67
N GLU A 138 -8.18 -12.71 30.62
CA GLU A 138 -7.65 -13.77 31.50
C GLU A 138 -7.47 -13.27 32.95
N GLU A 139 -7.02 -12.02 33.16
CA GLU A 139 -7.00 -11.36 34.47
C GLU A 139 -8.40 -11.09 35.01
N ALA A 140 -9.38 -10.69 34.18
CA ALA A 140 -10.77 -10.49 34.60
C ALA A 140 -11.47 -11.81 34.96
N LEU A 141 -11.10 -12.91 34.29
CA LEU A 141 -11.56 -14.27 34.64
C LEU A 141 -10.90 -14.76 35.95
N ALA A 142 -9.63 -14.40 36.18
CA ALA A 142 -8.89 -14.76 37.39
C ALA A 142 -9.23 -13.89 38.62
N SER A 143 -9.57 -12.61 38.42
CA SER A 143 -9.95 -11.65 39.46
C SER A 143 -11.41 -11.77 39.86
N GLY A 144 -11.97 -12.99 39.82
CA GLY A 144 -13.39 -13.33 39.95
C GLY A 144 -14.17 -12.28 40.74
N TYR A 145 -15.19 -11.71 40.10
CA TYR A 145 -16.16 -10.83 40.74
C TYR A 145 -16.84 -11.59 41.89
N SER A 146 -16.20 -11.54 43.06
CA SER A 146 -16.73 -11.97 44.35
C SER A 146 -17.68 -10.87 44.82
N ALA A 147 -18.82 -10.76 44.14
CA ALA A 147 -19.94 -9.99 44.61
C ALA A 147 -21.19 -10.79 44.33
N ASP A 148 -21.51 -11.69 45.25
CA ASP A 148 -22.77 -11.58 45.98
C ASP A 148 -22.73 -12.52 47.19
N TYR A 149 -22.81 -11.93 48.39
CA TYR A 149 -23.15 -12.64 49.62
C TYR A 149 -24.66 -12.94 49.55
N GLY A 150 -25.03 -13.99 48.82
CA GLY A 150 -26.39 -14.52 48.76
C GLY A 150 -26.47 -15.91 49.41
N PRO A 151 -27.52 -16.24 50.17
CA PRO A 151 -27.57 -17.44 51.01
C PRO A 151 -27.35 -18.72 50.20
N ALA A 152 -26.44 -19.55 50.73
CA ALA A 152 -25.96 -20.80 50.16
C ALA A 152 -27.11 -21.74 49.71
N ASP A 153 -27.09 -22.09 48.43
CA ASP A 153 -27.79 -23.25 47.89
C ASP A 153 -26.94 -24.51 48.18
N PRO A 154 -27.46 -25.51 48.91
CA PRO A 154 -26.69 -26.67 49.37
C PRO A 154 -26.24 -27.62 48.24
N ASN A 155 -26.54 -27.35 46.97
CA ASN A 155 -26.28 -28.29 45.88
C ASN A 155 -25.24 -27.84 44.83
N SER A 156 -24.45 -26.80 45.10
CA SER A 156 -23.36 -26.39 44.21
C SER A 156 -22.00 -26.94 44.66
N MET A 157 -21.64 -28.14 44.19
CA MET A 157 -20.26 -28.63 44.32
C MET A 157 -19.33 -27.80 43.43
N VAL A 158 -18.66 -26.84 44.06
CA VAL A 158 -17.48 -26.15 43.53
C VAL A 158 -16.29 -27.10 43.66
N VAL A 159 -15.85 -27.71 42.56
CA VAL A 159 -14.56 -28.42 42.47
C VAL A 159 -13.46 -27.38 42.32
N TYR A 160 -12.95 -26.89 43.46
CA TYR A 160 -11.70 -26.15 43.54
C TYR A 160 -10.56 -27.10 43.92
N GLY A 161 -9.45 -26.97 43.20
CA GLY A 161 -8.31 -27.87 43.29
C GLY A 161 -7.74 -28.04 44.69
N GLY A 162 -7.37 -29.28 45.00
CA GLY A 162 -6.58 -29.67 46.15
C GLY A 162 -5.93 -31.00 45.84
N GLY A 163 -4.60 -31.03 45.83
CA GLY A 163 -3.83 -32.25 45.63
C GLY A 163 -4.02 -33.24 46.79
N MET A 164 -3.34 -34.39 46.61
CA MET A 164 -3.02 -35.41 47.61
C MET A 164 -3.89 -36.69 47.57
N GLY A 165 -3.43 -37.65 46.77
CA GLY A 165 -3.10 -39.00 47.26
C GLY A 165 -4.19 -40.08 47.28
N MET A 166 -3.77 -41.30 46.88
CA MET A 166 -4.49 -42.58 46.85
C MET A 166 -5.53 -42.72 45.73
N GLY A 167 -5.53 -43.73 44.87
CA GLY A 167 -4.74 -44.96 44.77
C GLY A 167 -5.55 -45.96 43.93
N GLY A 168 -4.88 -46.62 42.97
CA GLY A 168 -5.39 -47.83 42.31
C GLY A 168 -6.22 -47.60 41.05
N GLY A 169 -5.69 -48.00 39.89
CA GLY A 169 -6.42 -47.96 38.62
C GLY A 169 -5.57 -48.27 37.40
N MET A 170 -5.05 -49.49 37.38
CA MET A 170 -4.30 -50.15 36.30
C MET A 170 -4.96 -50.01 34.92
N GLY A 171 -4.20 -49.64 33.88
CA GLY A 171 -4.59 -49.95 32.49
C GLY A 171 -4.04 -49.02 31.41
N MET A 172 -3.42 -49.63 30.39
CA MET A 172 -3.05 -49.09 29.07
C MET A 172 -1.78 -48.21 29.03
N GLY A 173 -0.67 -48.58 28.40
CA GLY A 173 -0.46 -49.49 27.27
C GLY A 173 -0.08 -48.68 26.04
N GLY A 174 1.22 -48.60 25.74
CA GLY A 174 1.80 -47.88 24.59
C GLY A 174 2.67 -46.72 25.06
N GLY A 175 3.91 -46.51 24.62
CA GLY A 175 4.67 -47.09 23.54
C GLY A 175 5.81 -46.10 23.31
N MET A 176 6.99 -46.45 23.82
CA MET A 176 8.35 -46.15 23.34
C MET A 176 8.55 -44.92 22.43
N GLY A 177 9.40 -43.98 22.85
CA GLY A 177 9.94 -42.94 21.96
C GLY A 177 10.78 -41.86 22.64
N MET A 178 11.80 -42.23 23.42
CA MET A 178 12.78 -41.29 23.95
C MET A 178 14.09 -41.46 23.16
N GLY A 179 14.48 -40.45 22.38
CA GLY A 179 15.74 -40.46 21.65
C GLY A 179 16.04 -39.14 20.93
N GLY A 180 17.19 -38.55 21.25
CA GLY A 180 17.79 -37.37 20.59
C GLY A 180 17.87 -36.18 21.54
N GLY A 181 19.01 -35.74 22.08
CA GLY A 181 20.39 -35.84 21.61
C GLY A 181 20.79 -34.55 20.88
N TYR A 182 21.89 -33.93 21.34
CA TYR A 182 22.56 -32.71 20.85
C TYR A 182 21.92 -31.37 21.27
N GLY A 183 22.67 -30.35 21.67
CA GLY A 183 24.12 -30.14 21.70
C GLY A 183 24.37 -28.65 21.96
N GLY A 184 25.20 -28.34 22.95
CA GLY A 184 25.54 -26.97 23.32
C GLY A 184 26.39 -26.27 22.26
N TYR A 185 25.97 -25.07 21.86
CA TYR A 185 26.78 -24.02 21.26
C TYR A 185 27.01 -22.99 22.38
N GLY A 186 28.21 -22.54 22.73
CA GLY A 186 29.35 -22.22 21.88
C GLY A 186 29.62 -20.72 22.10
N GLY A 187 30.61 -20.40 22.93
CA GLY A 187 30.85 -19.07 23.50
C GLY A 187 31.27 -18.00 22.51
N TYR A 188 30.91 -16.76 22.85
CA TYR A 188 31.37 -15.53 22.21
C TYR A 188 32.79 -15.19 22.68
N GLN A 189 33.69 -14.95 21.72
CA GLN A 189 34.82 -14.03 21.87
C GLN A 189 34.33 -12.60 21.64
#